data_AF-A0A2S4UQB0-F1
#
_entry.id   AF-A0A2S4UQB0-F1
#
_cell.length_a   1.000
_cell.length_b   1.000
_cell.length_c   1.000
_cell.angle_alpha   90.00
_cell.angle_beta   90.00
_cell.angle_gamma   90.00
#
_symmetry.space_group_name_H-M   'P 1'
#
loop_
_entity.id
_entity.type
_entity.pdbx_description
1 polymer ?
#
loop_
_entity_poly.entity_id
_entity_poly.type
_entity_poly.pdbx_seq_one_letter_code
_entity_poly.pdbx_strand_id
1 'polypeptide(L)'
;MDEYDPLNPFIRRYHSVTGDEDKDKIWMIFLMATSLSSQQQWLWDSMIGRCGRDGQPGLALLFMEPVRQNGKNDVNEFDPNVPQGDDDRMDAFAVTNVCMRVSVAMDSINGYIPLSTEDPNYKAEAERERRMGFEKCQCSGCLPDEAKALINVIQQANKQNFTALVTNPSSIIKDDTIKILTRKTNPTGAKDSCKYPEGVAANLANHLVEQFEICFVKTLGRSRHLASTFFGILRANAVVASIDQIRDVEPHNTDLLKKRMGGKYFSGQETMRLRTGHEEHIMEGLEELAAQGAEKKFQAGIIREQKKELASAEKKRLAAEKKRLAVENQAAKKLARDIVAAQEAAEKVAKQAARNWAREAERLAKANKISEEKRIRKDNAAALKQQAQGKKAESVMRAQKKLGKRESDAQALEEIKEKYRSNVN
;
A
#
# COMPACT_ATOMS: atom_id res chain seq x y z
N MET A 1 -14.19 39.06 33.39
CA MET A 1 -15.10 37.95 33.66
C MET A 1 -15.97 38.44 34.78
N ASP A 2 -17.26 38.63 34.54
CA ASP A 2 -18.16 38.84 35.67
C ASP A 2 -18.32 37.47 36.32
N GLU A 3 -17.78 37.37 37.52
CA GLU A 3 -17.85 36.21 38.39
C GLU A 3 -19.33 35.89 38.65
N TYR A 4 -19.69 34.61 38.70
CA TYR A 4 -21.07 34.19 38.99
C TYR A 4 -21.46 34.75 40.37
N ASP A 5 -22.32 35.76 40.37
CA ASP A 5 -22.83 36.39 41.58
C ASP A 5 -24.12 35.66 42.02
N PRO A 6 -24.09 34.85 43.10
CA PRO A 6 -25.28 34.17 43.61
C PRO A 6 -26.34 35.12 44.18
N LEU A 7 -26.01 36.40 44.36
CA LEU A 7 -26.93 37.47 44.76
C LEU A 7 -27.52 38.21 43.56
N ASN A 8 -27.10 37.88 42.32
CA ASN A 8 -27.61 38.51 41.12
C ASN A 8 -29.14 38.34 41.03
N PRO A 9 -29.92 39.44 40.98
CA PRO A 9 -31.37 39.36 40.96
C PRO A 9 -31.92 38.82 39.63
N PHE A 10 -31.11 38.67 38.58
CA PHE A 10 -31.54 38.32 37.23
C PHE A 10 -31.32 36.86 36.81
N ILE A 11 -30.44 36.10 37.48
CA ILE A 11 -30.13 34.71 37.10
C ILE A 11 -29.99 33.87 38.38
N ARG A 12 -30.88 32.89 38.57
CA ARG A 12 -30.82 31.93 39.69
C ARG A 12 -30.97 30.51 39.19
N ARG A 13 -30.21 29.58 39.77
CA ARG A 13 -30.32 28.15 39.45
C ARG A 13 -31.49 27.53 40.20
N TYR A 14 -32.37 26.85 39.48
CA TYR A 14 -33.47 26.09 40.06
C TYR A 14 -33.38 24.62 39.64
N HIS A 15 -33.27 23.72 40.62
CA HIS A 15 -33.24 22.26 40.42
C HIS A 15 -33.94 21.53 41.57
N SER A 16 -34.16 20.22 41.44
CA SER A 16 -34.87 19.41 42.43
C SER A 16 -34.33 19.54 43.86
N VAL A 17 -33.02 19.73 44.01
CA VAL A 17 -32.33 19.88 45.31
C VAL A 17 -32.18 21.33 45.79
N THR A 18 -32.86 22.30 45.16
CA THR A 18 -32.92 23.68 45.67
C THR A 18 -33.76 23.68 46.95
N GLY A 19 -33.27 24.30 48.04
CA GLY A 19 -33.98 24.36 49.32
C GLY A 19 -35.32 25.06 49.17
N ASP A 20 -36.34 24.64 49.92
CA ASP A 20 -37.72 25.12 49.72
C ASP A 20 -37.85 26.64 49.97
N GLU A 21 -37.10 27.19 50.93
CA GLU A 21 -37.01 28.64 51.14
C GLU A 21 -36.45 29.41 49.93
N ASP A 22 -35.52 28.80 49.19
CA ASP A 22 -34.96 29.39 47.97
C ASP A 22 -35.90 29.21 46.78
N LYS A 23 -36.64 28.09 46.73
CA LYS A 23 -37.69 27.88 45.71
C LYS A 23 -38.79 28.94 45.83
N ASP A 24 -39.17 29.31 47.05
CA ASP A 24 -40.17 30.35 47.31
C ASP A 24 -39.68 31.74 46.89
N LYS A 25 -38.38 32.03 47.06
CA LYS A 25 -37.75 33.30 46.63
C LYS A 25 -37.53 33.40 45.11
N ILE A 26 -37.48 32.27 44.39
CA ILE A 26 -37.17 32.20 42.95
C ILE A 26 -38.42 32.36 42.05
N TRP A 27 -39.62 32.50 42.62
CA TRP A 27 -40.89 32.59 41.89
C TRP A 27 -40.95 33.65 40.75
N MET A 28 -40.05 34.64 40.72
CA MET A 28 -40.05 35.69 39.69
C MET A 28 -39.13 35.46 38.48
N ILE A 29 -38.09 34.62 38.52
CA ILE A 29 -37.16 34.45 37.37
C ILE A 29 -36.66 33.01 37.24
N PHE A 30 -36.98 32.36 36.12
CA PHE A 30 -36.94 30.90 35.96
C PHE A 30 -35.80 30.44 35.03
N LEU A 31 -34.86 29.66 35.56
CA LEU A 31 -33.94 28.81 34.79
C LEU A 31 -34.03 27.40 35.37
N MET A 32 -34.80 26.54 34.70
CA MET A 32 -35.12 25.19 35.17
C MET A 32 -34.16 24.18 34.53
N ALA A 33 -33.46 23.39 35.34
CA ALA A 33 -32.72 22.22 34.89
C ALA A 33 -33.50 20.95 35.27
N THR A 34 -33.98 20.20 34.28
CA THR A 34 -34.62 18.89 34.50
C THR A 34 -33.65 17.77 34.11
N SER A 35 -33.49 16.76 34.98
CA SER A 35 -32.82 15.50 34.64
C SER A 35 -33.78 14.65 33.81
N LEU A 36 -33.46 14.44 32.54
CA LEU A 36 -34.36 13.82 31.56
C LEU A 36 -34.10 12.31 31.44
N SER A 37 -35.00 11.49 31.99
CA SER A 37 -35.24 10.12 31.55
C SER A 37 -36.72 9.96 31.17
N SER A 38 -36.97 9.23 30.07
CA SER A 38 -38.24 8.60 29.61
C SER A 38 -39.57 9.38 29.65
N GLN A 39 -39.59 10.67 29.98
CA GLN A 39 -40.77 11.56 29.93
C GLN A 39 -40.55 12.76 28.98
N GLN A 40 -39.87 12.54 27.85
CA GLN A 40 -39.43 13.63 26.97
C GLN A 40 -40.57 14.38 26.26
N GLN A 41 -41.74 13.76 26.06
CA GLN A 41 -42.85 14.34 25.27
C GLN A 41 -43.65 15.44 25.98
N TRP A 42 -44.10 15.18 27.20
CA TRP A 42 -44.99 16.09 27.95
C TRP A 42 -44.29 17.34 28.46
N LEU A 43 -42.96 17.30 28.58
CA LEU A 43 -42.18 18.40 29.12
C LEU A 43 -41.92 19.49 28.09
N TRP A 44 -41.80 19.16 26.82
CA TRP A 44 -41.37 20.11 25.80
C TRP A 44 -42.49 21.06 25.35
N ASP A 45 -43.68 20.54 25.02
CA ASP A 45 -44.90 21.36 24.76
C ASP A 45 -45.24 22.22 25.98
N SER A 46 -45.05 21.67 27.18
CA SER A 46 -45.22 22.37 28.45
C SER A 46 -44.16 23.46 28.70
N MET A 47 -42.96 23.34 28.14
CA MET A 47 -41.88 24.33 28.28
C MET A 47 -42.05 25.47 27.27
N ILE A 48 -42.33 25.18 26.00
CA ILE A 48 -42.59 26.22 24.99
C ILE A 48 -43.90 26.97 25.34
N GLY A 49 -44.93 26.25 25.79
CA GLY A 49 -46.24 26.81 26.17
C GLY A 49 -46.26 27.68 27.45
N ARG A 50 -45.10 27.95 28.06
CA ARG A 50 -44.97 28.95 29.14
C ARG A 50 -44.69 30.35 28.62
N CYS A 51 -44.21 30.49 27.39
CA CYS A 51 -43.89 31.77 26.78
C CYS A 51 -45.16 32.52 26.34
N GLY A 52 -45.19 33.85 26.44
CA GLY A 52 -46.26 34.70 25.87
C GLY A 52 -47.66 34.55 26.50
N ARG A 53 -47.78 34.07 27.74
CA ARG A 53 -49.09 33.89 28.42
C ARG A 53 -49.84 35.19 28.71
N ASP A 54 -49.13 36.31 28.72
CA ASP A 54 -49.67 37.66 28.83
C ASP A 54 -50.21 38.22 27.51
N GLY A 55 -50.17 37.42 26.43
CA GLY A 55 -50.57 37.82 25.08
C GLY A 55 -49.53 38.66 24.36
N GLN A 56 -48.37 38.92 24.98
CA GLN A 56 -47.26 39.58 24.31
C GLN A 56 -46.44 38.56 23.50
N PRO A 57 -45.72 39.01 22.44
CA PRO A 57 -44.85 38.13 21.68
C PRO A 57 -43.83 37.40 22.55
N GLY A 58 -43.84 36.07 22.46
CA GLY A 58 -42.89 35.20 23.13
C GLY A 58 -41.85 34.65 22.15
N LEU A 59 -40.65 34.32 22.66
CA LEU A 59 -39.60 33.69 21.87
C LEU A 59 -39.15 32.38 22.52
N ALA A 60 -39.26 31.28 21.77
CA ALA A 60 -38.66 30.01 22.11
C ALA A 60 -37.40 29.79 21.27
N LEU A 61 -36.27 29.57 21.94
CA LEU A 61 -35.01 29.19 21.30
C LEU A 61 -34.66 27.75 21.67
N LEU A 62 -34.45 26.93 20.66
CA LEU A 62 -33.97 25.57 20.85
C LEU A 62 -32.50 25.49 20.44
N PHE A 63 -31.65 25.16 21.40
CA PHE A 63 -30.23 24.91 21.14
C PHE A 63 -30.06 23.44 20.78
N MET A 64 -29.69 23.19 19.52
CA MET A 64 -29.47 21.84 19.01
C MET A 64 -28.03 21.71 18.53
N GLU A 65 -27.43 20.54 18.75
CA GLU A 65 -26.09 20.25 18.25
C GLU A 65 -26.15 20.12 16.72
N PRO A 66 -25.25 20.76 15.96
CA PRO A 66 -25.25 20.65 14.50
C PRO A 66 -25.06 19.22 14.00
N VAL A 67 -24.36 18.40 14.79
CA VAL A 67 -24.21 16.97 14.59
C VAL A 67 -24.40 16.29 15.94
N ARG A 68 -25.51 15.59 16.11
CA ARG A 68 -25.83 14.78 17.29
C ARG A 68 -25.09 13.46 17.22
N GLN A 69 -24.29 13.16 18.25
CA GLN A 69 -23.59 11.88 18.34
C GLN A 69 -24.59 10.75 18.59
N ASN A 70 -24.59 9.74 17.71
CA ASN A 70 -25.53 8.60 17.72
C ASN A 70 -26.99 8.96 17.43
N GLY A 71 -27.27 10.19 16.99
CA GLY A 71 -28.59 10.60 16.51
C GLY A 71 -28.64 10.69 14.98
N LYS A 72 -29.85 10.78 14.43
CA LYS A 72 -30.07 11.02 13.01
C LYS A 72 -29.85 12.48 12.66
N ASN A 73 -28.97 12.77 11.71
CA ASN A 73 -28.54 14.13 11.37
C ASN A 73 -29.02 14.61 9.99
N ASP A 74 -29.63 13.72 9.21
CA ASP A 74 -30.17 14.02 7.89
C ASP A 74 -31.57 13.42 7.74
N VAL A 75 -32.45 14.10 7.00
CA VAL A 75 -33.83 13.65 6.75
C VAL A 75 -33.86 12.26 6.09
N ASN A 76 -32.88 11.91 5.27
CA ASN A 76 -32.80 10.62 4.59
C ASN A 76 -32.43 9.46 5.53
N GLU A 77 -31.98 9.74 6.75
CA GLU A 77 -31.69 8.71 7.76
C GLU A 77 -32.96 8.19 8.45
N PHE A 78 -34.12 8.81 8.17
CA PHE A 78 -35.42 8.39 8.66
C PHE A 78 -36.12 7.48 7.65
N ASP A 79 -36.35 6.22 8.02
CA ASP A 79 -37.16 5.30 7.23
C ASP A 79 -38.65 5.62 7.44
N PRO A 80 -39.41 5.99 6.38
CA PRO A 80 -40.82 6.31 6.51
C PRO A 80 -41.70 5.13 6.93
N ASN A 81 -41.19 3.89 6.82
CA ASN A 81 -41.92 2.69 7.22
C ASN A 81 -41.68 2.31 8.69
N VAL A 82 -40.73 2.96 9.36
CA VAL A 82 -40.39 2.70 10.76
C VAL A 82 -40.97 3.81 11.62
N PRO A 83 -41.82 3.48 12.62
CA PRO A 83 -42.31 4.47 13.57
C PRO A 83 -41.17 5.17 14.31
N GLN A 84 -41.29 6.48 14.53
CA GLN A 84 -40.30 7.25 15.29
C GLN A 84 -40.42 6.92 16.78
N GLY A 85 -39.32 6.46 17.40
CA GLY A 85 -39.21 6.40 18.85
C GLY A 85 -38.96 7.78 19.48
N ASP A 86 -38.90 7.85 20.81
CA ASP A 86 -38.68 9.12 21.53
C ASP A 86 -37.41 9.84 21.08
N ASP A 87 -36.29 9.11 20.93
CA ASP A 87 -35.02 9.68 20.45
C ASP A 87 -35.12 10.13 18.98
N ASP A 88 -35.78 9.33 18.13
CA ASP A 88 -35.98 9.66 16.72
C ASP A 88 -36.81 10.94 16.54
N ARG A 89 -37.81 11.17 17.40
CA ARG A 89 -38.62 12.38 17.36
C ARG A 89 -37.78 13.61 17.69
N MET A 90 -36.88 13.51 18.67
CA MET A 90 -35.97 14.60 19.00
C MET A 90 -34.95 14.87 17.89
N ASP A 91 -34.49 13.83 17.20
CA ASP A 91 -33.61 13.97 16.04
C ASP A 91 -34.37 14.57 14.84
N ALA A 92 -35.59 14.10 14.58
CA ALA A 92 -36.46 14.61 13.53
C ALA A 92 -36.75 16.10 13.76
N PHE A 93 -36.96 16.50 15.01
CA PHE A 93 -37.13 17.90 15.40
C PHE A 93 -35.91 18.77 15.10
N ALA A 94 -34.70 18.20 15.19
CA ALA A 94 -33.46 18.91 14.92
C ALA A 94 -33.22 19.15 13.42
N VAL A 95 -33.72 18.25 12.57
CA VAL A 95 -33.48 18.30 11.12
C VAL A 95 -34.68 18.78 10.30
N THR A 96 -35.88 18.81 10.90
CA THR A 96 -37.11 19.16 10.17
C THR A 96 -37.07 20.59 9.65
N ASN A 97 -37.50 20.77 8.41
CA ASN A 97 -37.60 22.05 7.73
C ASN A 97 -39.06 22.54 7.60
N VAL A 98 -40.01 21.82 8.20
CA VAL A 98 -41.44 22.15 8.09
C VAL A 98 -41.90 23.12 9.18
N CYS A 99 -43.17 23.54 9.15
CA CYS A 99 -43.71 24.45 10.15
C CYS A 99 -43.64 23.86 11.55
N MET A 100 -42.94 24.52 12.47
CA MET A 100 -42.73 24.01 13.81
C MET A 100 -44.00 23.93 14.64
N ARG A 101 -44.96 24.83 14.42
CA ARG A 101 -46.26 24.80 15.12
C ARG A 101 -47.06 23.56 14.71
N VAL A 102 -47.10 23.28 13.41
CA VAL A 102 -47.75 22.08 12.86
C VAL A 102 -47.01 20.82 13.32
N SER A 103 -45.66 20.84 13.34
CA SER A 103 -44.86 19.73 13.86
C SER A 103 -45.19 19.41 15.31
N VAL A 104 -45.30 20.42 16.19
CA VAL A 104 -45.71 20.24 17.60
C VAL A 104 -47.11 19.63 17.68
N ALA A 105 -48.07 20.12 16.90
CA ALA A 105 -49.42 19.59 16.93
C ALA A 105 -49.49 18.14 16.44
N MET A 106 -48.81 17.84 15.33
CA MET A 106 -48.71 16.49 14.78
C MET A 106 -48.02 15.53 15.73
N ASP A 107 -46.98 15.97 16.41
CA ASP A 107 -46.31 15.21 17.44
C ASP A 107 -47.31 14.73 18.51
N SER A 108 -48.12 15.66 19.04
CA SER A 108 -49.08 15.32 20.09
C SER A 108 -50.25 14.45 19.58
N ILE A 109 -50.69 14.65 18.33
CA ILE A 109 -51.86 13.97 17.75
C ILE A 109 -51.48 12.59 17.18
N ASN A 110 -50.38 12.52 16.42
CA ASN A 110 -49.98 11.37 15.63
C ASN A 110 -48.76 10.64 16.20
N GLY A 111 -48.02 11.24 17.14
CA GLY A 111 -46.89 10.59 17.81
C GLY A 111 -45.57 10.61 17.03
N TYR A 112 -45.40 11.51 16.06
CA TYR A 112 -44.15 11.65 15.28
C TYR A 112 -43.95 13.07 14.75
N ILE A 113 -42.70 13.43 14.43
CA ILE A 113 -42.37 14.73 13.81
C ILE A 113 -42.39 14.60 12.29
N PRO A 114 -43.17 15.43 11.57
CA PRO A 114 -43.14 15.47 10.11
C PRO A 114 -41.78 16.00 9.60
N LEU A 115 -41.27 15.36 8.54
CA LEU A 115 -40.02 15.74 7.88
C LEU A 115 -40.23 16.34 6.48
N SER A 116 -41.48 16.38 6.01
CA SER A 116 -41.84 16.88 4.70
C SER A 116 -43.21 17.54 4.72
N THR A 117 -43.37 18.61 3.95
CA THR A 117 -44.67 19.28 3.74
C THR A 117 -45.63 18.43 2.91
N GLU A 118 -45.13 17.37 2.27
CA GLU A 118 -45.94 16.46 1.47
C GLU A 118 -46.69 15.42 2.30
N ASP A 119 -46.35 15.28 3.58
CA ASP A 119 -47.00 14.37 4.52
C ASP A 119 -48.53 14.67 4.59
N PRO A 120 -49.39 13.66 4.37
CA PRO A 120 -50.84 13.83 4.42
C PRO A 120 -51.36 14.39 5.75
N ASN A 121 -50.79 13.96 6.87
CA ASN A 121 -51.17 14.43 8.21
C ASN A 121 -50.71 15.88 8.42
N TYR A 122 -49.54 16.24 7.89
CA TYR A 122 -49.06 17.63 7.91
C TYR A 122 -49.99 18.55 7.14
N LYS A 123 -50.39 18.16 5.93
CA LYS A 123 -51.35 18.93 5.11
C LYS A 123 -52.69 19.07 5.81
N ALA A 124 -53.19 17.99 6.42
CA ALA A 124 -54.45 18.01 7.15
C ALA A 124 -54.41 18.98 8.34
N GLU A 125 -53.33 18.97 9.12
CA GLU A 125 -53.18 19.85 10.28
C GLU A 125 -52.95 21.31 9.89
N ALA A 126 -52.11 21.57 8.89
CA ALA A 126 -51.91 22.91 8.35
C ALA A 126 -53.22 23.51 7.80
N GLU A 127 -54.04 22.71 7.12
CA GLU A 127 -55.36 23.13 6.63
C GLU A 127 -56.35 23.35 7.78
N ARG A 128 -56.29 22.54 8.85
CA ARG A 128 -57.08 22.75 10.06
C ARG A 128 -56.78 24.11 10.68
N GLU A 129 -55.51 24.45 10.89
CA GLU A 129 -55.09 25.75 11.43
C GLU A 129 -55.62 26.90 10.56
N ARG A 130 -55.47 26.79 9.23
CA ARG A 130 -55.96 27.79 8.28
C ARG A 130 -57.47 27.99 8.37
N ARG A 131 -58.24 26.89 8.43
CA ARG A 131 -59.71 26.92 8.54
C ARG A 131 -60.19 27.48 9.88
N MET A 132 -59.42 27.25 10.95
CA MET A 132 -59.72 27.82 12.28
C MET A 132 -59.26 29.28 12.41
N GLY A 133 -58.67 29.87 11.36
CA GLY A 133 -58.28 31.28 11.36
C GLY A 133 -57.04 31.57 12.23
N PHE A 134 -56.16 30.59 12.41
CA PHE A 134 -54.92 30.81 13.16
C PHE A 134 -54.03 31.81 12.42
N GLU A 135 -53.34 32.67 13.17
CA GLU A 135 -52.36 33.59 12.57
C GLU A 135 -51.22 32.81 11.90
N LYS A 136 -50.64 33.41 10.86
CA LYS A 136 -49.52 32.80 10.13
C LYS A 136 -48.35 32.53 11.08
N CYS A 137 -47.75 31.35 10.94
CA CYS A 137 -46.63 30.96 11.79
C CYS A 137 -45.35 31.72 11.43
N GLN A 138 -44.67 32.21 12.47
CA GLN A 138 -43.39 32.92 12.38
C GLN A 138 -42.20 32.06 12.83
N CYS A 139 -42.34 30.74 12.85
CA CYS A 139 -41.23 29.83 13.20
C CYS A 139 -40.15 29.81 12.11
N SER A 140 -38.99 29.23 12.44
CA SER A 140 -37.86 29.09 11.52
C SER A 140 -38.17 28.30 10.25
N GLY A 141 -39.10 27.34 10.30
CA GLY A 141 -39.54 26.60 9.09
C GLY A 141 -40.47 27.41 8.18
N CYS A 142 -41.18 28.42 8.71
CA CYS A 142 -42.10 29.25 7.93
C CYS A 142 -41.45 30.56 7.45
N LEU A 143 -40.60 31.17 8.27
CA LEU A 143 -39.89 32.43 7.98
C LEU A 143 -38.38 32.26 8.28
N PRO A 144 -37.64 31.48 7.47
CA PRO A 144 -36.23 31.19 7.73
C PRO A 144 -35.34 32.44 7.69
N ASP A 145 -35.64 33.39 6.80
CA ASP A 145 -34.87 34.64 6.69
C ASP A 145 -35.05 35.55 7.91
N GLU A 146 -36.29 35.70 8.39
CA GLU A 146 -36.56 36.45 9.63
C GLU A 146 -35.95 35.76 10.85
N ALA A 147 -36.00 34.42 10.92
CA ALA A 147 -35.34 33.68 11.99
C ALA A 147 -33.81 33.89 11.96
N LYS A 148 -33.20 33.92 10.77
CA LYS A 148 -31.77 34.21 10.61
C LYS A 148 -31.44 35.66 10.99
N ALA A 149 -32.29 36.61 10.60
CA ALA A 149 -32.16 38.02 11.00
C ALA A 149 -32.25 38.15 12.53
N LEU A 150 -33.20 37.47 13.16
CA LEU A 150 -33.39 37.43 14.60
C LEU A 150 -32.11 36.96 15.31
N ILE A 151 -31.56 35.80 14.93
CA ILE A 151 -30.33 35.27 15.53
C ILE A 151 -29.14 36.24 15.39
N ASN A 152 -29.08 37.00 14.29
CA ASN A 152 -28.02 37.98 14.07
C ASN A 152 -28.08 39.19 15.02
N VAL A 153 -29.28 39.56 15.48
CA VAL A 153 -29.51 40.73 16.34
C VAL A 153 -29.88 40.40 17.78
N ILE A 154 -30.19 39.13 18.10
CA ILE A 154 -30.76 38.70 19.38
C ILE A 154 -29.92 39.08 20.61
N GLN A 155 -28.61 39.22 20.44
CA GLN A 155 -27.69 39.64 21.50
C GLN A 155 -27.94 41.07 21.98
N GLN A 156 -28.65 41.87 21.18
CA GLN A 156 -29.06 43.24 21.50
C GLN A 156 -30.42 43.29 22.22
N ALA A 157 -31.03 42.13 22.51
CA ALA A 157 -32.34 42.08 23.16
C ALA A 157 -32.28 42.64 24.58
N ASN A 158 -33.21 43.55 24.86
CA ASN A 158 -33.44 44.16 26.17
C ASN A 158 -34.95 44.35 26.37
N LYS A 159 -35.35 44.77 27.58
CA LYS A 159 -36.76 44.89 27.95
C LYS A 159 -37.54 45.85 27.06
N GLN A 160 -36.88 46.86 26.49
CA GLN A 160 -37.52 47.90 25.69
C GLN A 160 -37.68 47.52 24.22
N ASN A 161 -36.73 46.75 23.66
CA ASN A 161 -36.73 46.39 22.24
C ASN A 161 -37.19 44.95 21.96
N PHE A 162 -37.42 44.11 22.99
CA PHE A 162 -37.73 42.68 22.80
C PHE A 162 -38.91 42.45 21.86
N THR A 163 -40.02 43.16 22.04
CA THR A 163 -41.21 43.03 21.19
C THR A 163 -40.90 43.36 19.74
N ALA A 164 -40.21 44.47 19.47
CA ALA A 164 -39.80 44.85 18.12
C ALA A 164 -38.81 43.85 17.51
N LEU A 165 -37.91 43.31 18.34
CA LEU A 165 -36.91 42.33 17.94
C LEU A 165 -37.52 40.99 17.53
N VAL A 166 -38.54 40.52 18.25
CA VAL A 166 -39.24 39.27 17.94
C VAL A 166 -40.18 39.43 16.74
N THR A 167 -40.85 40.58 16.63
CA THR A 167 -41.87 40.80 15.59
C THR A 167 -41.30 41.27 14.25
N ASN A 168 -40.19 42.01 14.26
CA ASN A 168 -39.56 42.54 13.05
C ASN A 168 -38.03 42.65 13.24
N PRO A 169 -37.31 41.52 13.35
CA PRO A 169 -35.88 41.50 13.61
C PRO A 169 -35.08 42.22 12.52
N SER A 170 -35.55 42.17 11.27
CA SER A 170 -34.92 42.82 10.11
C SER A 170 -34.86 44.36 10.21
N SER A 171 -35.69 44.97 11.06
CA SER A 171 -35.67 46.42 11.31
C SER A 171 -34.57 46.86 12.29
N ILE A 172 -33.96 45.93 13.01
CA ILE A 172 -32.94 46.23 14.02
C ILE A 172 -31.57 46.27 13.36
N ILE A 173 -30.91 47.43 13.47
CA ILE A 173 -29.52 47.60 13.06
C ILE A 173 -28.63 46.82 14.02
N LYS A 174 -27.72 46.01 13.48
CA LYS A 174 -26.75 45.27 14.28
C LYS A 174 -25.69 46.19 14.86
N ASP A 175 -25.56 46.19 16.17
CA ASP A 175 -24.45 46.80 16.88
C ASP A 175 -23.25 45.83 16.94
N ASP A 176 -22.25 46.07 16.09
CA ASP A 176 -21.01 45.29 16.04
C ASP A 176 -20.08 45.55 17.25
N THR A 177 -20.41 46.52 18.11
CA THR A 177 -19.62 46.79 19.33
C THR A 177 -19.94 45.81 20.47
N ILE A 178 -21.08 45.12 20.40
CA ILE A 178 -21.44 44.07 21.37
C ILE A 178 -20.51 42.88 21.19
N LYS A 179 -19.52 42.78 22.07
CA LYS A 179 -18.60 41.66 22.10
C LYS A 179 -19.29 40.45 22.71
N ILE A 180 -19.43 39.40 21.88
CA ILE A 180 -19.75 38.06 22.37
C ILE A 180 -18.64 37.66 23.34
N LEU A 181 -18.99 37.41 24.60
CA LEU A 181 -18.13 36.63 25.49
C LEU A 181 -18.17 35.19 24.99
N THR A 182 -17.46 34.91 23.90
CA THR A 182 -17.17 33.53 23.53
C THR A 182 -16.39 32.99 24.70
N ARG A 183 -16.95 32.01 25.41
CA ARG A 183 -16.21 31.28 26.44
C ARG A 183 -14.90 30.92 25.77
N LYS A 184 -13.80 31.52 26.23
CA LYS A 184 -12.47 31.04 25.87
C LYS A 184 -12.45 29.63 26.42
N THR A 185 -12.72 28.65 25.56
CA THR A 185 -12.21 27.32 25.80
C THR A 185 -10.72 27.53 25.86
N ASN A 186 -10.16 27.57 27.06
CA ASN A 186 -8.73 27.38 27.21
C ASN A 186 -8.44 26.16 26.33
N PRO A 187 -7.61 26.28 25.28
CA PRO A 187 -7.23 25.12 24.48
C PRO A 187 -6.79 24.08 25.50
N THR A 188 -7.57 23.00 25.59
CA THR A 188 -7.40 22.10 26.71
C THR A 188 -6.18 21.26 26.38
N GLY A 189 -5.05 21.67 26.96
CA GLY A 189 -3.78 20.98 26.83
C GLY A 189 -3.01 21.28 25.55
N ALA A 190 -1.74 20.87 25.59
CA ALA A 190 -0.87 20.78 24.42
C ALA A 190 -1.56 20.03 23.28
N LYS A 191 -1.19 20.32 22.03
CA LYS A 191 -1.64 19.55 20.85
C LYS A 191 -1.48 18.06 21.13
N ASP A 192 -2.53 17.29 20.83
CA ASP A 192 -2.51 15.83 20.86
C ASP A 192 -1.24 15.34 20.16
N SER A 193 -0.50 14.45 20.83
CA SER A 193 0.79 13.94 20.37
C SER A 193 0.80 12.43 20.47
N CYS A 194 1.10 11.82 19.33
CA CYS A 194 1.30 10.39 19.18
C CYS A 194 2.63 10.17 18.44
N LYS A 195 3.61 9.57 19.12
CA LYS A 195 4.91 9.20 18.54
C LYS A 195 4.85 7.97 17.63
N TYR A 196 3.74 7.23 17.62
CA TYR A 196 3.60 6.04 16.80
C TYR A 196 3.35 6.37 15.32
N PRO A 197 3.95 5.63 14.37
CA PRO A 197 3.58 5.72 12.96
C PRO A 197 2.09 5.44 12.74
N GLU A 198 1.51 6.01 11.69
CA GLU A 198 0.06 5.96 11.41
C GLU A 198 -0.51 4.53 11.41
N GLY A 199 0.18 3.56 10.79
CA GLY A 199 -0.25 2.16 10.80
C GLY A 199 -0.19 1.49 12.17
N VAL A 200 0.73 1.92 13.04
CA VAL A 200 0.83 1.41 14.43
C VAL A 200 -0.25 2.06 15.30
N ALA A 201 -0.51 3.35 15.11
CA ALA A 201 -1.58 4.07 15.79
C ALA A 201 -2.97 3.50 15.46
N ALA A 202 -3.23 3.17 14.20
CA ALA A 202 -4.49 2.55 13.78
C ALA A 202 -4.67 1.14 14.39
N ASN A 203 -3.61 0.32 14.39
CA ASN A 203 -3.65 -1.00 15.03
C ASN A 203 -3.87 -0.89 16.55
N LEU A 204 -3.26 0.11 17.19
CA LEU A 204 -3.46 0.38 18.61
C LEU A 204 -4.91 0.75 18.91
N ALA A 205 -5.52 1.62 18.10
CA ALA A 205 -6.92 2.00 18.27
C ALA A 205 -7.87 0.80 18.12
N ASN A 206 -7.64 -0.05 17.12
CA ASN A 206 -8.42 -1.28 16.94
C ASN A 206 -8.28 -2.24 18.13
N HIS A 207 -7.05 -2.42 18.63
CA HIS A 207 -6.79 -3.28 19.77
C HIS A 207 -7.46 -2.74 21.05
N LEU A 208 -7.47 -1.43 21.27
CA LEU A 208 -8.17 -0.83 22.41
C LEU A 208 -9.69 -1.09 22.37
N VAL A 209 -10.30 -1.06 21.18
CA VAL A 209 -11.72 -1.40 21.02
C VAL A 209 -11.96 -2.88 21.34
N GLU A 210 -11.11 -3.78 20.84
CA GLU A 210 -11.20 -5.22 21.10
C GLU A 210 -11.06 -5.55 22.59
N GLN A 211 -10.07 -4.95 23.27
CA GLN A 211 -9.89 -5.12 24.72
C GLN A 211 -11.08 -4.58 25.51
N PHE A 212 -11.63 -3.43 25.09
CA PHE A 212 -12.82 -2.89 25.72
C PHE A 212 -14.03 -3.83 25.54
N GLU A 213 -14.21 -4.41 24.36
CA GLU A 213 -15.30 -5.35 24.10
C GLU A 213 -15.19 -6.62 24.95
N ILE A 214 -13.98 -7.21 25.05
CA ILE A 214 -13.70 -8.35 25.92
C ILE A 214 -14.01 -7.99 27.38
N CYS A 215 -13.58 -6.82 27.84
CA CYS A 215 -13.82 -6.36 29.20
C CYS A 215 -15.33 -6.14 29.45
N PHE A 216 -16.01 -5.48 28.52
CA PHE A 216 -17.44 -5.19 28.58
C PHE A 216 -18.28 -6.46 28.71
N VAL A 217 -18.00 -7.48 27.88
CA VAL A 217 -18.68 -8.78 27.93
C VAL A 217 -18.38 -9.53 29.23
N LYS A 218 -17.12 -9.51 29.70
CA LYS A 218 -16.74 -10.13 30.98
C LYS A 218 -17.42 -9.47 32.18
N THR A 219 -17.58 -8.15 32.16
CA THR A 219 -18.14 -7.38 33.28
C THR A 219 -19.66 -7.41 33.31
N LEU A 220 -20.30 -7.18 32.16
CA LEU A 220 -21.75 -6.96 32.08
C LEU A 220 -22.52 -8.19 31.56
N GLY A 221 -21.83 -9.21 31.04
CA GLY A 221 -22.45 -10.39 30.45
C GLY A 221 -23.25 -10.06 29.18
N ARG A 222 -24.45 -10.66 29.04
CA ARG A 222 -25.39 -10.32 27.95
C ARG A 222 -26.02 -8.95 28.21
N SER A 223 -25.33 -7.91 27.79
CA SER A 223 -25.86 -6.55 27.75
C SER A 223 -26.78 -6.36 26.54
N ARG A 224 -27.81 -5.54 26.72
CA ARG A 224 -28.69 -5.02 25.65
C ARG A 224 -28.03 -3.93 24.79
N HIS A 225 -26.86 -3.45 25.21
CA HIS A 225 -26.09 -2.40 24.53
C HIS A 225 -24.78 -2.98 24.00
N LEU A 226 -24.36 -2.51 22.83
CA LEU A 226 -23.08 -2.89 22.23
C LEU A 226 -21.94 -2.16 22.93
N ALA A 227 -20.79 -2.82 23.09
CA ALA A 227 -19.59 -2.22 23.67
C ALA A 227 -19.14 -0.98 22.87
N SER A 228 -19.31 -1.02 21.54
CA SER A 228 -19.02 0.09 20.62
C SER A 228 -19.82 1.36 20.89
N THR A 229 -20.99 1.26 21.53
CA THR A 229 -21.80 2.41 21.96
C THR A 229 -21.10 3.22 23.06
N PHE A 230 -20.28 2.56 23.89
CA PHE A 230 -19.55 3.18 25.00
C PHE A 230 -18.09 3.49 24.65
N PHE A 231 -17.44 2.64 23.86
CA PHE A 231 -16.07 2.86 23.43
C PHE A 231 -15.83 2.23 22.05
N GLY A 232 -16.07 3.03 21.02
CA GLY A 232 -15.82 2.68 19.62
C GLY A 232 -14.53 3.30 19.06
N ILE A 233 -14.28 3.02 17.78
CA ILE A 233 -13.03 3.41 17.10
C ILE A 233 -12.72 4.90 17.16
N LEU A 234 -13.75 5.77 17.15
CA LEU A 234 -13.56 7.23 17.27
C LEU A 234 -12.95 7.63 18.61
N ARG A 235 -13.40 7.01 19.71
CA ARG A 235 -12.87 7.27 21.06
C ARG A 235 -11.49 6.64 21.24
N ALA A 236 -11.28 5.45 20.68
CA ALA A 236 -9.97 4.80 20.66
C ALA A 236 -8.94 5.64 19.89
N ASN A 237 -9.29 6.17 18.72
CA ASN A 237 -8.43 7.09 17.97
C ASN A 237 -8.10 8.36 18.76
N ALA A 238 -9.06 8.90 19.52
CA ALA A 238 -8.83 10.07 20.38
C ALA A 238 -7.88 9.76 21.56
N VAL A 239 -7.94 8.55 22.12
CA VAL A 239 -6.99 8.09 23.15
C VAL A 239 -5.59 7.92 22.54
N VAL A 240 -5.49 7.30 21.37
CA VAL A 240 -4.21 7.10 20.67
C VAL A 240 -3.59 8.44 20.27
N ALA A 241 -4.39 9.40 19.82
CA ALA A 241 -3.91 10.73 19.46
C ALA A 241 -3.25 11.45 20.65
N SER A 242 -3.70 11.19 21.88
CA SER A 242 -3.15 11.78 23.11
C SER A 242 -2.27 10.80 23.91
N ILE A 243 -1.80 9.71 23.30
CA ILE A 243 -1.21 8.59 24.05
C ILE A 243 0.06 8.96 24.80
N ASP A 244 0.88 9.83 24.22
CA ASP A 244 2.12 10.28 24.84
C ASP A 244 1.81 11.13 26.08
N GLN A 245 0.78 11.98 26.02
CA GLN A 245 0.35 12.79 27.18
C GLN A 245 -0.29 11.96 28.29
N ILE A 246 -0.84 10.78 27.95
CA ILE A 246 -1.42 9.85 28.93
C ILE A 246 -0.30 9.06 29.62
N ARG A 247 0.69 8.59 28.85
CA ARG A 247 1.71 7.64 29.31
C ARG A 247 3.02 8.26 29.78
N ASP A 248 3.48 9.35 29.16
CA ASP A 248 4.80 9.92 29.45
C ASP A 248 4.82 10.77 30.74
N VAL A 249 3.70 10.79 31.48
CA VAL A 249 3.56 11.41 32.80
C VAL A 249 3.44 10.30 33.84
N GLU A 250 4.13 10.46 34.98
CA GLU A 250 4.07 9.55 36.12
C GLU A 250 3.51 10.27 37.36
N PRO A 251 2.40 9.80 37.96
CA PRO A 251 1.55 8.69 37.50
C PRO A 251 0.84 9.02 36.19
N HIS A 252 0.50 7.99 35.43
CA HIS A 252 -0.22 8.12 34.16
C HIS A 252 -1.45 9.03 34.28
N ASN A 253 -1.67 9.86 33.26
CA ASN A 253 -2.71 10.89 33.27
C ASN A 253 -4.10 10.29 33.02
N THR A 254 -4.64 9.63 34.04
CA THR A 254 -5.94 8.95 34.03
C THR A 254 -7.11 9.91 33.78
N ASP A 255 -6.99 11.17 34.16
CA ASP A 255 -8.02 12.18 33.91
C ASP A 255 -8.13 12.53 32.42
N LEU A 256 -6.98 12.64 31.73
CA LEU A 256 -6.96 12.82 30.29
C LEU A 256 -7.49 11.58 29.56
N LEU A 257 -7.13 10.38 30.03
CA LEU A 257 -7.67 9.13 29.53
C LEU A 257 -9.20 9.09 29.65
N LYS A 258 -9.74 9.30 30.86
CA LYS A 258 -11.20 9.38 31.12
C LYS A 258 -11.92 10.35 30.19
N LYS A 259 -11.32 11.53 29.99
CA LYS A 259 -11.88 12.55 29.12
C LYS A 259 -11.93 12.09 27.65
N ARG A 260 -10.86 11.46 27.15
CA ARG A 260 -10.78 10.93 25.78
C ARG A 260 -11.67 9.71 25.57
N MET A 261 -11.90 8.92 26.60
CA MET A 261 -12.88 7.82 26.60
C MET A 261 -14.34 8.30 26.62
N GLY A 262 -14.61 9.61 26.72
CA GLY A 262 -15.95 10.20 26.58
C GLY A 262 -16.66 10.50 27.90
N GLY A 263 -15.91 10.85 28.96
CA GLY A 263 -16.38 11.06 30.34
C GLY A 263 -17.52 12.07 30.58
N LYS A 264 -18.76 11.73 30.18
CA LYS A 264 -19.98 12.21 30.85
C LYS A 264 -20.55 11.05 31.68
N TYR A 265 -20.28 11.07 32.98
CA TYR A 265 -21.03 10.30 33.98
C TYR A 265 -21.75 11.29 34.89
N PHE A 266 -23.03 11.05 35.16
CA PHE A 266 -23.90 11.95 35.91
C PHE A 266 -23.62 11.88 37.41
N SER A 267 -23.63 13.03 38.09
CA SER A 267 -23.61 13.11 39.55
C SER A 267 -24.93 12.56 40.12
N GLY A 268 -24.86 11.54 40.97
CA GLY A 268 -26.03 10.84 41.56
C GLY A 268 -26.06 9.33 41.31
N GLN A 269 -25.10 8.80 40.56
CA GLN A 269 -25.01 7.38 40.18
C GLN A 269 -24.06 6.60 41.11
N GLU A 270 -24.09 6.90 42.41
CA GLU A 270 -23.08 6.40 43.36
C GLU A 270 -23.10 4.88 43.54
N THR A 271 -24.16 4.20 43.08
CA THR A 271 -24.31 2.74 43.05
C THR A 271 -23.85 2.07 41.75
N MET A 272 -23.63 2.82 40.66
CA MET A 272 -23.08 2.30 39.40
C MET A 272 -21.60 2.68 39.22
N ARG A 273 -20.91 3.02 40.32
CA ARG A 273 -19.51 2.61 40.53
C ARG A 273 -19.43 1.08 40.60
N LEU A 274 -19.81 0.41 39.51
CA LEU A 274 -19.43 -0.98 39.30
C LEU A 274 -17.92 -0.94 39.06
N ARG A 275 -17.15 -1.07 40.13
CA ARG A 275 -16.13 -2.10 40.36
C ARG A 275 -15.14 -2.49 39.24
N THR A 276 -14.99 -1.76 38.16
CA THR A 276 -14.17 -2.20 37.05
C THR A 276 -13.03 -1.24 36.77
N GLY A 277 -11.82 -1.77 36.99
CA GLY A 277 -10.57 -1.25 36.46
C GLY A 277 -10.55 -1.30 34.94
N HIS A 278 -11.52 -0.67 34.27
CA HIS A 278 -11.48 -0.43 32.83
C HIS A 278 -10.26 0.42 32.47
N GLU A 279 -9.95 1.41 33.31
CA GLU A 279 -8.73 2.20 33.21
C GLU A 279 -7.50 1.31 33.43
N GLU A 280 -7.50 0.49 34.48
CA GLU A 280 -6.39 -0.43 34.78
C GLU A 280 -6.14 -1.44 33.65
N HIS A 281 -7.18 -2.06 33.09
CA HIS A 281 -7.05 -3.01 31.97
C HIS A 281 -6.67 -2.35 30.64
N ILE A 282 -7.13 -1.11 30.39
CA ILE A 282 -6.69 -0.35 29.22
C ILE A 282 -5.22 0.04 29.38
N MET A 283 -4.81 0.45 30.58
CA MET A 283 -3.40 0.74 30.87
C MET A 283 -2.52 -0.51 30.78
N GLU A 284 -2.99 -1.65 31.29
CA GLU A 284 -2.35 -2.97 31.16
C GLU A 284 -2.19 -3.36 29.68
N GLY A 285 -3.22 -3.20 28.86
CA GLY A 285 -3.14 -3.42 27.41
C GLY A 285 -2.19 -2.45 26.69
N LEU A 286 -2.13 -1.19 27.11
CA LEU A 286 -1.19 -0.19 26.59
C LEU A 286 0.27 -0.50 26.99
N GLU A 287 0.50 -1.03 28.19
CA GLU A 287 1.79 -1.52 28.67
C GLU A 287 2.21 -2.79 27.92
N GLU A 288 1.31 -3.75 27.73
CA GLU A 288 1.58 -4.98 26.98
C GLU A 288 1.95 -4.68 25.52
N LEU A 289 1.27 -3.73 24.87
CA LEU A 289 1.61 -3.27 23.52
C LEU A 289 2.94 -2.52 23.46
N ALA A 290 3.33 -1.81 24.53
CA ALA A 290 4.64 -1.20 24.65
C ALA A 290 5.74 -2.26 24.74
N ALA A 291 5.50 -3.32 25.51
CA ALA A 291 6.38 -4.48 25.62
C ALA A 291 6.48 -5.23 24.29
N GLN A 292 5.36 -5.46 23.59
CA GLN A 292 5.34 -6.06 22.25
C GLN A 292 6.02 -5.17 21.21
N GLY A 293 5.89 -3.84 21.32
CA GLY A 293 6.59 -2.87 20.48
C GLY A 293 8.10 -2.87 20.73
N ALA A 294 8.53 -3.00 21.98
CA ALA A 294 9.93 -3.16 22.36
C ALA A 294 10.50 -4.49 21.85
N GLU A 295 9.74 -5.59 21.98
CA GLU A 295 10.11 -6.91 21.46
C GLU A 295 10.22 -6.89 19.93
N LYS A 296 9.25 -6.31 19.21
CA LYS A 296 9.33 -6.15 17.74
C LYS A 296 10.53 -5.30 17.32
N LYS A 297 10.90 -4.25 18.08
CA LYS A 297 12.12 -3.46 17.83
C LYS A 297 13.39 -4.26 18.11
N PHE A 298 13.40 -5.08 19.15
CA PHE A 298 14.51 -5.97 19.47
C PHE A 298 14.70 -7.05 18.39
N GLN A 299 13.62 -7.73 18.00
CA GLN A 299 13.60 -8.71 16.89
C GLN A 299 14.01 -8.07 15.56
N ALA A 300 13.54 -6.86 15.25
CA ALA A 300 13.98 -6.12 14.06
C ALA A 300 15.48 -5.78 14.13
N GLY A 301 16.02 -5.52 15.32
CA GLY A 301 17.45 -5.34 15.57
C GLY A 301 18.26 -6.61 15.27
N ILE A 302 17.82 -7.76 15.77
CA ILE A 302 18.43 -9.07 15.49
C ILE A 302 18.39 -9.37 13.99
N ILE A 303 17.25 -9.18 13.32
CA ILE A 303 17.11 -9.38 11.87
C ILE A 303 18.02 -8.44 11.08
N ARG A 304 18.17 -7.18 11.51
CA ARG A 304 19.05 -6.20 10.85
C ARG A 304 20.51 -6.62 10.94
N GLU A 305 20.95 -7.14 12.09
CA GLU A 305 22.33 -7.59 12.28
C GLU A 305 22.60 -8.87 11.49
N GLN A 306 21.67 -9.84 11.52
CA GLN A 306 21.75 -11.05 10.67
C GLN A 306 21.81 -10.70 9.18
N LYS A 307 21.03 -9.72 8.71
CA LYS A 307 21.09 -9.25 7.32
C LYS A 307 22.44 -8.62 6.97
N LYS A 308 23.07 -7.87 7.89
CA LYS A 308 24.42 -7.32 7.67
C LYS A 308 25.47 -8.43 7.60
N GLU A 309 25.38 -9.44 8.47
CA GLU A 309 26.28 -10.59 8.47
C GLU A 309 26.15 -11.41 7.18
N LEU A 310 24.92 -11.70 6.75
CA LEU A 310 24.65 -12.40 5.49
C LEU A 310 25.19 -11.60 4.29
N ALA A 311 24.94 -10.28 4.24
CA ALA A 311 25.47 -9.43 3.17
C ALA A 311 27.02 -9.35 3.18
N SER A 312 27.64 -9.34 4.37
CA SER A 312 29.09 -9.38 4.52
C SER A 312 29.67 -10.72 4.06
N ALA A 313 29.02 -11.84 4.41
CA ALA A 313 29.40 -13.17 3.99
C ALA A 313 29.25 -13.36 2.46
N GLU A 314 28.15 -12.88 1.88
CA GLU A 314 27.91 -12.91 0.44
C GLU A 314 28.95 -12.07 -0.33
N LYS A 315 29.26 -10.86 0.16
CA LYS A 315 30.33 -10.03 -0.41
C LYS A 315 31.69 -10.73 -0.38
N LYS A 316 32.01 -11.43 0.72
CA LYS A 316 33.24 -12.24 0.83
C LYS A 316 33.24 -13.42 -0.14
N ARG A 317 32.11 -14.12 -0.31
CA ARG A 317 31.97 -15.22 -1.27
C ARG A 317 32.14 -14.75 -2.72
N LEU A 318 31.47 -13.68 -3.11
CA LEU A 318 31.60 -13.07 -4.44
C LEU A 318 33.04 -12.59 -4.71
N ALA A 319 33.72 -12.03 -3.71
CA ALA A 319 35.12 -11.64 -3.84
C ALA A 319 36.06 -12.86 -4.01
N ALA A 320 35.82 -13.94 -3.28
CA ALA A 320 36.58 -15.18 -3.43
C ALA A 320 36.35 -15.84 -4.79
N GLU A 321 35.11 -15.88 -5.27
CA GLU A 321 34.74 -16.41 -6.58
C GLU A 321 35.36 -15.60 -7.72
N LYS A 322 35.31 -14.27 -7.65
CA LYS A 322 36.01 -13.40 -8.62
C LYS A 322 37.52 -13.66 -8.66
N LYS A 323 38.15 -13.89 -7.50
CA LYS A 323 39.58 -14.25 -7.44
C LYS A 323 39.84 -15.60 -8.09
N ARG A 324 39.00 -16.61 -7.85
CA ARG A 324 39.13 -17.94 -8.49
C ARG A 324 39.00 -17.86 -10.01
N LEU A 325 37.96 -17.18 -10.50
CA LEU A 325 37.75 -16.96 -11.93
C LEU A 325 38.90 -16.18 -12.58
N ALA A 326 39.52 -15.23 -11.87
CA ALA A 326 40.69 -14.50 -12.38
C ALA A 326 41.90 -15.43 -12.56
N VAL A 327 42.16 -16.32 -11.58
CA VAL A 327 43.25 -17.31 -11.66
C VAL A 327 42.99 -18.31 -12.80
N GLU A 328 41.76 -18.81 -12.91
CA GLU A 328 41.37 -19.75 -13.96
C GLU A 328 41.47 -19.12 -15.36
N ASN A 329 41.00 -17.88 -15.53
CA ASN A 329 41.17 -17.13 -16.78
C ASN A 329 42.64 -16.88 -17.12
N GLN A 330 43.50 -16.64 -16.12
CA GLN A 330 44.93 -16.47 -16.35
C GLN A 330 45.60 -17.79 -16.76
N ALA A 331 45.20 -18.91 -16.15
CA ALA A 331 45.66 -20.24 -16.53
C ALA A 331 45.19 -20.62 -17.95
N ALA A 332 43.93 -20.36 -18.29
CA ALA A 332 43.39 -20.58 -19.64
C ALA A 332 44.11 -19.74 -20.70
N LYS A 333 44.40 -18.46 -20.42
CA LYS A 333 45.19 -17.60 -21.30
C LYS A 333 46.61 -18.12 -21.50
N LYS A 334 47.24 -18.67 -20.45
CA LYS A 334 48.57 -19.27 -20.57
C LYS A 334 48.51 -20.54 -21.43
N LEU A 335 47.56 -21.43 -21.15
CA LEU A 335 47.37 -22.66 -21.93
C LEU A 335 47.13 -22.37 -23.42
N ALA A 336 46.31 -21.36 -23.74
CA ALA A 336 46.06 -20.95 -25.12
C ALA A 336 47.36 -20.47 -25.82
N ARG A 337 48.20 -19.70 -25.13
CA ARG A 337 49.51 -19.26 -25.66
C ARG A 337 50.45 -20.44 -25.87
N ASP A 338 50.49 -21.38 -24.93
CA ASP A 338 51.34 -22.57 -25.02
C ASP A 338 50.91 -23.48 -26.19
N ILE A 339 49.60 -23.62 -26.44
CA ILE A 339 49.07 -24.35 -27.60
C ILE A 339 49.50 -23.68 -28.92
N VAL A 340 49.35 -22.36 -29.03
CA VAL A 340 49.76 -21.62 -30.24
C VAL A 340 51.26 -21.76 -30.48
N ALA A 341 52.08 -21.60 -29.43
CA ALA A 341 53.52 -21.77 -29.53
C ALA A 341 53.92 -23.21 -29.93
N ALA A 342 53.23 -24.22 -29.42
CA ALA A 342 53.45 -25.61 -29.79
C ALA A 342 53.07 -25.90 -31.25
N GLN A 343 51.96 -25.31 -31.74
CA GLN A 343 51.56 -25.42 -33.14
C GLN A 343 52.60 -24.78 -34.09
N GLU A 344 53.06 -23.57 -33.77
CA GLU A 344 54.11 -22.90 -34.55
C GLU A 344 55.43 -23.68 -34.55
N ALA A 345 55.81 -24.27 -33.42
CA ALA A 345 56.99 -25.12 -33.32
C ALA A 345 56.85 -26.40 -34.17
N ALA A 346 55.68 -27.06 -34.10
CA ALA A 346 55.39 -28.24 -34.90
C ALA A 346 55.40 -27.93 -36.41
N GLU A 347 54.86 -26.77 -36.82
CA GLU A 347 54.89 -26.33 -38.22
C GLU A 347 56.33 -26.10 -38.71
N LYS A 348 57.19 -25.50 -37.88
CA LYS A 348 58.62 -25.33 -38.21
C LYS A 348 59.32 -26.68 -38.37
N VAL A 349 59.05 -27.64 -37.48
CA VAL A 349 59.61 -29.00 -37.57
C VAL A 349 59.11 -29.71 -38.83
N ALA A 350 57.81 -29.61 -39.14
CA ALA A 350 57.23 -30.20 -40.36
C ALA A 350 57.83 -29.59 -41.64
N LYS A 351 58.00 -28.26 -41.70
CA LYS A 351 58.68 -27.58 -42.81
C LYS A 351 60.13 -28.05 -42.96
N GLN A 352 60.85 -28.24 -41.86
CA GLN A 352 62.23 -28.74 -41.89
C GLN A 352 62.29 -30.21 -42.34
N ALA A 353 61.38 -31.06 -41.87
CA ALA A 353 61.26 -32.45 -42.29
C ALA A 353 60.95 -32.56 -43.79
N ALA A 354 60.03 -31.73 -44.30
CA ALA A 354 59.71 -31.67 -45.73
C ALA A 354 60.92 -31.25 -46.58
N ARG A 355 61.71 -30.27 -46.12
CA ARG A 355 62.97 -29.87 -46.78
C ARG A 355 63.99 -31.00 -46.81
N ASN A 356 64.14 -31.73 -45.70
CA ASN A 356 65.06 -32.87 -45.62
C ASN A 356 64.61 -34.01 -46.54
N TRP A 357 63.30 -34.32 -46.55
CA TRP A 357 62.74 -35.33 -47.44
C TRP A 357 62.91 -34.97 -48.92
N ALA A 358 62.69 -33.71 -49.29
CA ALA A 358 62.93 -33.24 -50.66
C ALA A 358 64.40 -33.39 -51.09
N ARG A 359 65.36 -33.08 -50.19
CA ARG A 359 66.80 -33.28 -50.45
C ARG A 359 67.15 -34.76 -50.63
N GLU A 360 66.56 -35.63 -49.83
CA GLU A 360 66.79 -37.07 -49.91
C GLU A 360 66.19 -37.66 -51.19
N ALA A 361 64.98 -37.23 -51.56
CA ALA A 361 64.34 -37.59 -52.83
C ALA A 361 65.18 -37.14 -54.04
N GLU A 362 65.78 -35.95 -54.00
CA GLU A 362 66.68 -35.46 -55.05
C GLU A 362 67.96 -36.31 -55.14
N ARG A 363 68.53 -36.72 -53.99
CA ARG A 363 69.70 -37.63 -53.96
C ARG A 363 69.37 -38.98 -54.57
N LEU A 364 68.22 -39.57 -54.21
CA LEU A 364 67.72 -40.82 -54.78
C LEU A 364 67.49 -40.70 -56.29
N ALA A 365 66.89 -39.60 -56.75
CA ALA A 365 66.70 -39.35 -58.18
C ALA A 365 68.03 -39.26 -58.94
N LYS A 366 69.03 -38.57 -58.38
CA LYS A 366 70.39 -38.51 -58.95
C LYS A 366 71.06 -39.89 -58.98
N ALA A 367 70.96 -40.67 -57.90
CA ALA A 367 71.51 -42.02 -57.83
C ALA A 367 70.84 -42.96 -58.85
N ASN A 368 69.51 -42.90 -58.99
CA ASN A 368 68.77 -43.66 -59.98
C ASN A 368 69.15 -43.25 -61.41
N LYS A 369 69.31 -41.95 -61.69
CA LYS A 369 69.78 -41.48 -63.00
C LYS A 369 71.17 -42.01 -63.33
N ILE A 370 72.11 -41.98 -62.38
CA ILE A 370 73.45 -42.55 -62.54
C ILE A 370 73.39 -44.07 -62.77
N SER A 371 72.53 -44.78 -62.05
CA SER A 371 72.32 -46.23 -62.21
C SER A 371 71.75 -46.56 -63.59
N GLU A 372 70.76 -45.80 -64.05
CA GLU A 372 70.14 -45.98 -65.35
C GLU A 372 71.12 -45.64 -66.50
N GLU A 373 71.91 -44.58 -66.37
CA GLU A 373 72.99 -44.28 -67.31
C GLU A 373 74.03 -45.41 -67.38
N LYS A 374 74.36 -46.06 -66.25
CA LYS A 374 75.23 -47.25 -66.24
C LYS A 374 74.58 -48.44 -66.93
N ARG A 375 73.27 -48.68 -66.74
CA ARG A 375 72.53 -49.74 -67.44
C ARG A 375 72.52 -49.51 -68.95
N ILE A 376 72.17 -48.31 -69.38
CA ILE A 376 72.18 -47.93 -70.81
C ILE A 376 73.58 -48.15 -71.41
N ARG A 377 74.67 -47.77 -70.72
CA ARG A 377 76.04 -48.05 -71.18
C ARG A 377 76.32 -49.54 -71.30
N LYS A 378 75.88 -50.36 -70.34
CA LYS A 378 76.06 -51.81 -70.36
C LYS A 378 75.28 -52.46 -71.51
N ASP A 379 74.04 -52.03 -71.73
CA ASP A 379 73.18 -52.52 -72.81
C ASP A 379 73.75 -52.13 -74.18
N ASN A 380 74.22 -50.89 -74.33
CA ASN A 380 74.92 -50.44 -75.55
C ASN A 380 76.21 -51.24 -75.81
N ALA A 381 76.98 -51.57 -74.77
CA ALA A 381 78.18 -52.40 -74.90
C ALA A 381 77.83 -53.86 -75.28
N ALA A 382 76.72 -54.40 -74.78
CA ALA A 382 76.20 -55.71 -75.15
C ALA A 382 75.73 -55.73 -76.62
N ALA A 383 75.02 -54.69 -77.07
CA ALA A 383 74.58 -54.53 -78.46
C ALA A 383 75.78 -54.44 -79.43
N LEU A 384 76.82 -53.67 -79.08
CA LEU A 384 78.07 -53.60 -79.86
C LEU A 384 78.77 -54.97 -79.94
N LYS A 385 78.78 -55.76 -78.86
CA LYS A 385 79.33 -57.12 -78.88
C LYS A 385 78.53 -58.06 -79.78
N GLN A 386 77.19 -57.99 -79.74
CA GLN A 386 76.34 -58.77 -80.65
C GLN A 386 76.56 -58.37 -82.11
N GLN A 387 76.69 -57.07 -82.39
CA GLN A 387 76.98 -56.59 -83.74
C GLN A 387 78.36 -57.06 -84.24
N ALA A 388 79.37 -57.09 -83.38
CA ALA A 388 80.69 -57.64 -83.71
C ALA A 388 80.66 -59.16 -83.97
N GLN A 389 79.85 -59.90 -83.21
CA GLN A 389 79.63 -61.34 -83.44
C GLN A 389 78.86 -61.60 -84.74
N GLY A 390 77.84 -60.79 -85.05
CA GLY A 390 77.14 -60.84 -86.34
C GLY A 390 78.07 -60.62 -87.53
N LYS A 391 78.93 -59.59 -87.47
CA LYS A 391 79.92 -59.32 -88.52
C LYS A 391 80.96 -60.44 -88.66
N LYS A 392 81.36 -61.09 -87.56
CA LYS A 392 82.24 -62.27 -87.61
C LYS A 392 81.56 -63.46 -88.27
N ALA A 393 80.30 -63.75 -87.92
CA ALA A 393 79.53 -64.82 -88.54
C ALA A 393 79.34 -64.59 -90.05
N GLU A 394 79.08 -63.34 -90.45
CA GLU A 394 78.94 -62.94 -91.85
C GLU A 394 80.26 -63.10 -92.65
N SER A 395 81.39 -62.77 -92.03
CA SER A 395 82.74 -63.00 -92.59
C SER A 395 83.04 -64.49 -92.80
N VAL A 396 82.71 -65.34 -91.83
CA VAL A 396 82.91 -66.80 -91.91
C VAL A 396 82.06 -67.41 -93.02
N MET A 397 80.79 -67.03 -93.12
CA MET A 397 79.90 -67.47 -94.20
C MET A 397 80.45 -67.08 -95.58
N ARG A 398 81.00 -65.87 -95.71
CA ARG A 398 81.60 -65.38 -96.97
C ARG A 398 82.88 -66.13 -97.34
N ALA A 399 83.66 -66.58 -96.34
CA ALA A 399 84.86 -67.39 -96.54
C ALA A 399 84.52 -68.83 -96.98
N GLN A 400 83.51 -69.46 -96.37
CA GLN A 400 83.04 -70.80 -96.78
C GLN A 400 82.49 -70.81 -98.21
N LYS A 401 81.75 -69.77 -98.60
CA LYS A 401 81.24 -69.62 -99.98
C LYS A 401 82.36 -69.47 -101.02
N LYS A 402 83.51 -68.90 -100.65
CA LYS A 402 84.70 -68.81 -101.52
C LYS A 402 85.46 -70.14 -101.62
N LEU A 403 85.47 -70.95 -100.57
CA LEU A 403 86.08 -72.28 -100.55
C LEU A 403 85.32 -73.27 -101.43
N GLY A 404 83.98 -73.33 -101.32
CA GLY A 404 83.18 -74.20 -102.18
C GLY A 404 83.29 -73.88 -103.68
N LYS A 405 83.53 -72.60 -104.04
CA LYS A 405 83.78 -72.21 -105.43
C LYS A 405 85.16 -72.67 -105.93
N ARG A 406 86.20 -72.64 -105.08
CA ARG A 406 87.54 -73.12 -105.44
C ARG A 406 87.62 -74.63 -105.59
N GLU A 407 86.86 -75.39 -104.80
CA GLU A 407 86.78 -76.86 -104.92
C GLU A 407 86.05 -77.27 -106.20
N SER A 408 84.96 -76.58 -106.55
CA SER A 408 84.26 -76.74 -107.84
C SER A 408 85.17 -76.46 -109.04
N ASP A 409 85.93 -75.37 -109.01
CA ASP A 409 86.83 -74.99 -110.11
C ASP A 409 88.02 -75.97 -110.25
N ALA A 410 88.47 -76.59 -109.15
CA ALA A 410 89.53 -77.60 -109.16
C ALA A 410 89.07 -78.96 -109.73
N GLN A 411 87.84 -79.37 -109.44
CA GLN A 411 87.25 -80.59 -110.03
C GLN A 411 87.06 -80.48 -111.55
N ALA A 412 86.58 -79.33 -112.03
CA ALA A 412 86.45 -79.07 -113.47
C ALA A 412 87.81 -79.09 -114.20
N LEU A 413 88.90 -78.72 -113.53
CA LEU A 413 90.24 -78.72 -114.11
C LEU A 413 90.84 -80.12 -114.24
N GLU A 414 90.50 -81.06 -113.34
CA GLU A 414 90.93 -82.45 -113.48
C GLU A 414 90.16 -83.20 -114.57
N GLU A 415 88.86 -82.97 -114.70
CA GLU A 415 88.07 -83.55 -115.81
C GLU A 415 88.61 -83.14 -117.21
N ILE A 416 89.21 -81.95 -117.32
CA ILE A 416 89.85 -81.47 -118.55
C ILE A 416 91.20 -82.18 -118.79
N LYS A 417 91.98 -82.43 -117.74
CA LYS A 417 93.28 -83.12 -117.84
C LYS A 417 93.13 -84.59 -118.20
N GLU A 418 92.09 -85.24 -117.70
CA GLU A 418 91.80 -86.65 -117.98
C GLU A 418 91.32 -86.88 -119.42
N LYS A 419 90.60 -85.91 -120.00
CA LYS A 419 90.23 -85.90 -121.43
C LYS A 419 91.42 -85.67 -122.38
N TYR A 420 92.48 -84.98 -121.96
CA TYR A 420 93.67 -84.78 -122.79
C TYR A 420 94.63 -85.98 -122.79
N ARG A 421 94.61 -86.80 -121.73
CA ARG A 421 95.49 -87.97 -121.59
C ARG A 421 95.04 -89.18 -122.45
N SER A 422 93.84 -89.12 -123.02
CA SER A 422 93.21 -90.19 -123.81
C SER A 422 93.34 -90.04 -125.34
N ASN A 423 94.00 -88.97 -125.84
CA ASN A 423 94.07 -88.64 -127.28
C ASN A 423 95.50 -88.67 -127.90
N VAL A 424 96.47 -89.31 -127.25
CA VAL A 424 97.79 -89.60 -127.86
C VAL A 424 98.15 -91.06 -127.61
N ASN A 425 97.59 -91.93 -128.43
CA ASN A 425 98.13 -93.24 -128.85
C ASN A 425 97.56 -93.55 -130.24
#